data_AF-A0A8T5FPH5-F1
#
_entry.id   AF-A0A8T5FPH5-F1
#
_cell.length_a   1.000
_cell.length_b   1.000
_cell.length_c   1.000
_cell.angle_alpha   90.00
_cell.angle_beta   90.00
_cell.angle_gamma   90.00
#
_symmetry.space_group_name_H-M   'P 1'
#
loop_
_entity.id
_entity.type
_entity.pdbx_description
1 polymer ?
#
loop_
_entity_poly.entity_id
_entity_poly.type
_entity_poly.pdbx_seq_one_letter_code
_entity_poly.pdbx_strand_id
1 'polypeptide(L)'
;RDNTVMSTQSGTTFMNGFNQFYYSFSPQIADYERENPVFKEAVKATLTPLLTSLTLLNYVDVDTEEEMLGYGIGIILLNVGMYFVAPAVLIISLKKRFL
;
A
#
# COMPACT_ATOMS: atom_id res chain seq x y z
N ARG A 1 8.38 7.18 18.10
CA ARG A 1 7.77 6.71 16.84
C ARG A 1 7.80 5.18 16.74
N ASP A 2 8.91 4.50 17.04
CA ASP A 2 8.99 3.04 16.95
C ASP A 2 8.31 2.26 18.10
N ASN A 3 7.91 2.96 19.17
CA ASN A 3 7.48 2.32 20.41
C ASN A 3 5.96 2.17 20.58
N THR A 4 5.14 2.67 19.65
CA THR A 4 3.66 2.66 19.75
C THR A 4 3.01 1.54 18.93
N VAL A 5 3.68 1.08 17.86
CA VAL A 5 3.22 -0.08 17.06
C VAL A 5 3.74 -1.40 17.65
N MET A 6 4.91 -1.37 18.31
CA MET A 6 5.49 -2.51 19.04
C MET A 6 4.87 -2.73 20.43
N SER A 7 4.05 -1.80 20.93
CA SER A 7 3.49 -1.89 22.29
C SER A 7 2.24 -2.75 22.40
N THR A 8 1.66 -3.19 21.27
CA THR A 8 0.49 -4.08 21.25
C THR A 8 0.88 -5.45 20.72
N GLN A 9 0.31 -6.51 21.29
CA GLN A 9 0.60 -7.90 20.90
C GLN A 9 0.24 -8.13 19.42
N SER A 10 -0.88 -7.56 18.98
CA SER A 10 -1.34 -7.58 17.58
C SER A 10 -0.39 -6.86 16.63
N GLY A 11 0.15 -5.70 17.03
CA GLY A 11 1.10 -4.93 16.22
C GLY A 11 2.43 -5.66 16.02
N THR A 12 2.96 -6.30 17.06
CA THR A 12 4.20 -7.08 16.97
C THR A 12 4.04 -8.32 16.10
N THR A 13 2.94 -9.07 16.23
CA THR A 13 2.66 -10.24 15.38
C THR A 13 2.48 -9.84 13.92
N PHE A 14 1.75 -8.76 13.65
CA PHE A 14 1.60 -8.22 12.30
C PHE A 14 2.95 -7.79 11.71
N MET A 15 3.77 -7.03 12.45
CA MET A 15 5.08 -6.57 11.99
C MET A 15 6.04 -7.72 11.71
N ASN A 16 6.03 -8.78 12.52
CA ASN A 16 6.86 -9.96 12.26
C ASN A 16 6.44 -10.68 10.98
N GLY A 17 5.13 -10.92 10.77
CA GLY A 17 4.62 -11.53 9.54
C GLY A 17 4.86 -10.66 8.32
N PHE A 18 4.61 -9.35 8.43
CA PHE A 18 4.88 -8.38 7.39
C PHE A 18 6.36 -8.33 7.03
N ASN A 19 7.26 -8.24 8.00
CA ASN A 19 8.71 -8.22 7.75
C ASN A 19 9.16 -9.51 7.06
N GLN A 20 8.71 -10.67 7.52
CA GLN A 20 9.07 -11.95 6.90
C GLN A 20 8.62 -12.01 5.43
N PHE A 21 7.39 -11.60 5.14
CA PHE A 21 6.88 -11.53 3.77
C PHE A 21 7.62 -10.48 2.95
N TYR A 22 7.76 -9.24 3.46
CA TYR A 22 8.44 -8.14 2.79
C TYR A 22 9.86 -8.51 2.38
N TYR A 23 10.65 -9.04 3.32
CA TYR A 23 12.03 -9.43 3.03
C TYR A 23 12.16 -10.71 2.19
N SER A 24 11.09 -11.50 2.01
CA SER A 24 11.15 -12.69 1.14
C SER A 24 11.19 -12.34 -0.34
N PHE A 25 10.66 -11.19 -0.75
CA PHE A 25 10.64 -10.76 -2.17
C PHE A 25 11.37 -9.43 -2.41
N SER A 26 11.55 -8.59 -1.38
CA SER A 26 12.18 -7.28 -1.50
C SER A 26 13.56 -7.30 -2.19
N PRO A 27 14.50 -8.23 -1.87
CA PRO A 27 15.81 -8.27 -2.53
C PRO A 27 15.71 -8.46 -4.04
N GLN A 28 14.83 -9.37 -4.47
CA GLN A 28 14.62 -9.67 -5.89
C GLN A 28 14.06 -8.46 -6.64
N ILE A 29 13.04 -7.80 -6.06
CA ILE A 29 12.46 -6.58 -6.64
C ILE A 29 13.50 -5.46 -6.72
N ALA A 30 14.32 -5.28 -5.68
CA ALA A 30 15.35 -4.25 -5.64
C ALA A 30 16.42 -4.43 -6.73
N ASP A 31 16.81 -5.68 -7.01
CA ASP A 31 17.72 -5.98 -8.12
C ASP A 31 17.07 -5.65 -9.48
N TYR A 32 15.80 -6.03 -9.69
CA TYR A 32 15.06 -5.69 -10.91
C TYR A 32 14.86 -4.18 -11.12
N GLU A 33 14.61 -3.41 -10.05
CA GLU A 33 14.52 -1.95 -10.14
C GLU A 33 15.84 -1.30 -10.56
N ARG A 34 16.97 -1.89 -10.17
CA ARG A 34 18.31 -1.40 -10.54
C ARG A 34 18.62 -1.67 -12.00
N GLU A 35 18.18 -2.80 -12.53
CA GLU A 35 18.40 -3.20 -13.92
C GLU A 35 17.43 -2.54 -14.91
N ASN A 36 16.19 -2.30 -14.50
CA ASN A 36 15.14 -1.77 -15.38
C ASN A 36 14.49 -0.49 -14.80
N PRO A 37 14.86 0.70 -15.30
CA PRO A 37 14.27 1.97 -14.89
C PRO A 37 12.76 2.07 -15.11
N VAL A 38 12.23 1.40 -16.15
CA VAL A 38 10.78 1.39 -16.44
C VAL A 38 10.04 0.57 -15.40
N PHE A 39 10.61 -0.56 -14.98
CA PHE A 39 10.05 -1.38 -13.91
C PHE A 39 10.01 -0.60 -12.58
N LYS A 40 11.08 0.12 -12.24
CA LYS A 40 11.11 1.01 -11.07
C LYS A 40 9.99 2.04 -11.08
N GLU A 41 9.77 2.72 -12.20
CA GLU A 41 8.68 3.71 -12.29
C GLU A 41 7.30 3.04 -12.24
N ALA A 42 7.14 1.83 -12.78
CA ALA A 42 5.89 1.07 -12.66
C ALA A 42 5.62 0.66 -11.20
N VAL A 43 6.62 0.15 -10.47
CA VAL A 43 6.52 -0.16 -9.05
C VAL A 43 6.15 1.10 -8.26
N LYS A 44 6.86 2.20 -8.50
CA LYS A 44 6.58 3.50 -7.85
C LYS A 44 5.17 4.01 -8.14
N ALA A 45 4.70 3.95 -9.37
CA ALA A 45 3.34 4.35 -9.75
C ALA A 45 2.30 3.48 -9.03
N THR A 46 2.59 2.19 -8.89
CA THR A 46 1.72 1.25 -8.17
C THR A 46 1.72 1.55 -6.67
N LEU A 47 2.85 1.88 -6.06
CA LEU A 47 2.97 2.17 -4.61
C LEU A 47 2.49 3.57 -4.22
N THR A 48 2.48 4.53 -5.14
CA THR A 48 2.13 5.94 -4.84
C THR A 48 0.74 6.07 -4.19
N PRO A 49 -0.35 5.50 -4.75
CA PRO A 49 -1.67 5.50 -4.12
C PRO A 49 -1.67 5.00 -2.67
N LEU A 50 -0.97 3.90 -2.42
CA LEU A 50 -0.86 3.27 -1.11
C LEU A 50 -0.14 4.18 -0.14
N LEU A 51 1.03 4.71 -0.51
CA LEU A 51 1.81 5.61 0.34
C LEU A 51 1.05 6.90 0.64
N THR A 52 0.35 7.49 -0.33
CA THR A 52 -0.49 8.67 -0.15
C THR A 52 -1.64 8.39 0.82
N SER A 53 -2.31 7.24 0.69
CA SER A 53 -3.40 6.88 1.61
C SER A 53 -2.91 6.66 3.05
N LEU A 54 -1.75 6.05 3.24
CA LEU A 54 -1.15 5.88 4.57
C LEU A 54 -0.69 7.21 5.17
N THR A 55 -0.32 8.18 4.34
CA THR A 55 0.03 9.52 4.85
C THR A 55 -1.16 10.24 5.44
N LEU A 56 -2.39 9.96 4.98
CA LEU A 56 -3.61 10.53 5.58
C LEU A 56 -3.79 10.13 7.04
N LEU A 57 -3.33 8.93 7.44
CA LEU A 57 -3.34 8.52 8.86
C LEU A 57 -2.45 9.41 9.75
N ASN A 58 -1.43 10.08 9.19
CA ASN A 58 -0.60 11.01 9.98
C ASN A 58 -1.30 12.36 10.22
N TYR A 59 -2.39 12.65 9.50
CA TYR A 59 -3.17 13.89 9.67
C TYR A 59 -4.43 13.69 10.50
N VAL A 60 -4.70 12.46 10.93
CA VAL A 60 -5.83 12.11 11.79
C VAL A 60 -5.24 11.77 13.15
N ASP A 61 -5.70 12.45 14.21
CA ASP A 61 -5.40 12.04 15.58
C ASP A 61 -6.13 10.72 15.85
N VAL A 62 -5.36 9.63 15.94
CA VAL A 62 -5.85 8.29 16.24
C VAL A 62 -5.61 8.05 17.72
N ASP A 63 -6.65 8.25 18.54
CA ASP A 63 -6.54 8.18 20.00
C ASP A 63 -6.81 6.77 20.53
N THR A 64 -7.40 5.88 19.72
CA THR A 64 -7.83 4.53 20.13
C THR A 64 -7.45 3.40 19.16
N GLU A 65 -7.32 2.17 19.66
CA GLU A 65 -7.05 0.98 18.84
C GLU A 65 -8.17 0.70 17.82
N GLU A 66 -9.43 0.93 18.18
CA GLU A 66 -10.59 0.74 17.28
C GLU A 66 -10.55 1.72 16.11
N GLU A 67 -10.19 2.99 16.34
CA GLU A 67 -10.01 3.97 15.27
C GLU A 67 -8.85 3.59 14.35
N MET A 68 -7.73 3.11 14.92
CA MET A 68 -6.59 2.63 14.12
C MET A 68 -7.01 1.47 13.20
N LEU A 69 -7.79 0.53 13.70
CA LEU A 69 -8.33 -0.58 12.91
C LEU A 69 -9.34 -0.09 11.87
N GLY A 70 -10.26 0.80 12.24
CA GLY A 70 -11.26 1.35 11.35
C GLY A 70 -10.65 2.11 10.16
N TYR A 71 -9.72 3.02 10.43
CA TYR A 71 -9.01 3.74 9.39
C TYR A 71 -8.08 2.83 8.58
N GLY A 72 -7.42 1.85 9.21
CA GLY A 72 -6.62 0.84 8.53
C GLY A 72 -7.43 0.03 7.51
N ILE A 73 -8.60 -0.47 7.92
CA ILE A 73 -9.55 -1.19 7.05
C ILE A 73 -10.05 -0.27 5.94
N GLY A 74 -10.40 0.99 6.27
CA GLY A 74 -10.83 1.99 5.29
C GLY A 74 -9.79 2.25 4.21
N ILE A 75 -8.52 2.35 4.58
CA ILE A 75 -7.41 2.54 3.64
C ILE A 75 -7.18 1.31 2.77
N ILE A 76 -7.30 0.10 3.34
CA ILE A 76 -7.22 -1.14 2.56
C ILE A 76 -8.34 -1.16 1.51
N LEU A 77 -9.58 -0.88 1.91
CA LEU A 77 -10.73 -0.82 0.99
C LEU A 77 -10.56 0.28 -0.08
N LEU A 78 -10.06 1.45 0.30
CA LEU A 78 -9.77 2.54 -0.62
C LEU A 78 -8.72 2.13 -1.66
N ASN A 79 -7.63 1.51 -1.22
CA ASN A 79 -6.57 1.02 -2.10
C ASN A 79 -7.09 -0.05 -3.05
N VAL A 80 -7.78 -1.07 -2.53
CA VAL A 80 -8.43 -2.09 -3.35
C VAL A 80 -9.37 -1.44 -4.36
N GLY A 81 -10.22 -0.51 -3.94
CA GLY A 81 -11.08 0.25 -4.84
C GLY A 81 -10.29 0.93 -5.97
N MET A 82 -9.20 1.63 -5.65
CA MET A 82 -8.37 2.33 -6.63
C MET A 82 -7.69 1.36 -7.62
N TYR A 83 -7.12 0.25 -7.13
CA TYR A 83 -6.44 -0.74 -7.98
C TYR A 83 -7.39 -1.51 -8.92
N PHE A 84 -8.69 -1.54 -8.64
CA PHE A 84 -9.69 -2.15 -9.54
C PHE A 84 -10.36 -1.11 -10.44
N VAL A 85 -10.80 0.01 -9.87
CA VAL A 85 -11.56 1.04 -10.58
C VAL A 85 -10.68 1.76 -11.60
N ALA A 86 -9.45 2.17 -11.26
CA ALA A 86 -8.61 2.93 -12.18
C ALA A 86 -8.25 2.10 -13.43
N PRO A 87 -7.80 0.83 -13.33
CA PRO A 87 -7.58 -0.01 -14.50
C PRO A 87 -8.88 -0.31 -15.28
N ALA A 88 -10.00 -0.56 -14.60
CA ALA A 88 -11.28 -0.81 -15.27
C ALA A 88 -11.74 0.38 -16.11
N VAL A 89 -11.66 1.60 -15.55
CA VAL A 89 -11.99 2.84 -16.26
C VAL A 89 -11.04 3.07 -17.44
N LEU A 90 -9.73 2.83 -17.26
CA LEU A 90 -8.76 2.90 -18.35
C LEU A 90 -9.13 1.96 -19.50
N ILE A 91 -9.40 0.68 -19.21
CA ILE A 91 -9.78 -0.32 -20.21
C ILE A 91 -11.06 0.09 -20.95
N ILE A 92 -12.09 0.54 -20.21
CA ILE A 92 -13.37 0.99 -20.81
C ILE A 92 -13.15 2.22 -21.70
N SER A 93 -12.33 3.18 -21.26
CA SER A 93 -12.05 4.41 -22.02
C SER A 93 -11.27 4.11 -23.30
N LEU A 94 -10.28 3.21 -23.25
CA LEU A 94 -9.53 2.76 -24.42
C LEU A 94 -10.46 2.02 -25.39
N LYS A 95 -11.32 1.13 -24.88
CA LYS A 95 -12.32 0.44 -25.69
C LYS A 95 -13.21 1.42 -26.44
N LYS A 96 -13.72 2.45 -25.78
CA LYS A 96 -14.58 3.49 -26.39
C LYS A 96 -13.87 4.43 -27.37
N ARG A 97 -12.53 4.49 -27.33
CA ARG A 97 -11.73 5.37 -28.20
C ARG A 97 -11.24 4.64 -29.45
N PHE A 98 -11.12 3.32 -29.38
CA PHE A 98 -10.65 2.47 -30.48
C PHE A 98 -11.76 1.66 -31.18
N LEU A 99 -12.94 1.52 -30.57
CA LEU A 99 -14.19 1.04 -31.20
C LEU A 99 -15.14 2.22 -31.41
#